data_AF-A0A0M3JWZ2-F1
#
_entry.id   AF-A0A0M3JWZ2-F1
#
_cell.length_a   1.000
_cell.length_b   1.000
_cell.length_c   1.000
_cell.angle_alpha   90.00
_cell.angle_beta   90.00
_cell.angle_gamma   90.00
#
_symmetry.space_group_name_H-M   'P 1'
#
loop_
_entity.id
_entity.type
_entity.pdbx_description
1 polymer ?
#
loop_
_entity_poly.entity_id
_entity_poly.type
_entity_poly.pdbx_seq_one_letter_code
_entity_poly.pdbx_strand_id
1 'polypeptide(L)'
;FLPNDVKPPVKEAQQYWSLRIWFTQGHEQTFRVQDFELHAYFYSTMNSTVNETTYVSSDHAELEIGAEEKNAFKCSDSALGFVDATVNLKNLKVIAFANLNSTDFPKEQQFEQCSLDVRTSDIVPIIVGACLAGLVIAVLIAYLIGRARAKRQGYASV
;
A
#
# COMPACT_ATOMS: atom_id res chain seq x y z
N PHE A 1 -19.09 -1.93 9.20
CA PHE A 1 -19.21 -0.94 10.27
C PHE A 1 -20.08 -1.51 11.37
N LEU A 2 -19.56 -1.65 12.59
CA LEU A 2 -20.36 -2.04 13.75
C LEU A 2 -20.34 -0.85 14.72
N PRO A 3 -21.50 -0.35 15.18
CA PRO A 3 -21.53 0.62 16.25
C PRO A 3 -20.90 0.01 17.52
N ASN A 4 -20.34 0.87 18.36
CA ASN A 4 -19.71 0.46 19.62
C ASN A 4 -20.70 -0.40 20.44
N ASP A 5 -20.17 -1.46 21.07
CA ASP A 5 -20.87 -2.51 21.85
C ASP A 5 -21.45 -3.73 21.11
N VAL A 6 -21.32 -3.83 19.78
CA VAL A 6 -21.65 -5.09 19.08
C VAL A 6 -20.42 -6.02 19.04
N LYS A 7 -20.43 -7.06 19.89
CA LYS A 7 -19.42 -8.13 19.84
C LYS A 7 -19.79 -9.15 18.74
N PRO A 8 -18.90 -9.43 17.77
CA PRO A 8 -19.14 -10.44 16.75
C PRO A 8 -19.24 -11.85 17.36
N PRO A 9 -19.97 -12.79 16.72
CA PRO A 9 -20.66 -12.67 15.45
C PRO A 9 -22.19 -12.51 15.61
N VAL A 10 -22.77 -11.44 15.08
CA VAL A 10 -24.22 -11.38 14.81
C VAL A 10 -24.41 -11.89 13.39
N LYS A 11 -24.90 -13.12 13.23
CA LYS A 11 -25.06 -13.76 11.90
C LYS A 11 -25.92 -12.94 10.93
N GLU A 12 -26.85 -12.18 11.47
CA GLU A 12 -27.73 -11.27 10.72
C GLU A 12 -26.96 -10.08 10.13
N ALA A 13 -25.93 -9.56 10.82
CA ALA A 13 -25.15 -8.40 10.37
C ALA A 13 -24.35 -8.63 9.08
N GLN A 14 -24.07 -9.88 8.73
CA GLN A 14 -23.37 -10.24 7.49
C GLN A 14 -24.27 -10.14 6.25
N GLN A 15 -25.60 -10.07 6.41
CA GLN A 15 -26.53 -9.93 5.30
C GLN A 15 -26.90 -8.48 4.97
N TYR A 16 -26.42 -7.52 5.77
CA TYR A 16 -26.85 -6.12 5.71
C TYR A 16 -25.90 -5.19 4.95
N TRP A 17 -24.85 -5.70 4.30
CA TRP A 17 -24.06 -4.87 3.40
C TRP A 17 -23.42 -5.71 2.30
N SER A 18 -23.17 -5.07 1.17
CA SER A 18 -22.53 -5.66 0.00
C SER A 18 -21.55 -4.66 -0.60
N LEU A 19 -20.27 -4.99 -0.56
CA LEU A 19 -19.21 -4.26 -1.26
C LEU A 19 -18.98 -4.91 -2.62
N ARG A 20 -19.18 -4.13 -3.67
CA ARG A 20 -18.88 -4.51 -5.06
C ARG A 20 -17.65 -3.75 -5.52
N ILE A 21 -16.71 -4.48 -6.11
CA ILE A 21 -15.48 -3.93 -6.67
C ILE A 21 -15.38 -4.46 -8.09
N TRP A 22 -15.33 -3.56 -9.06
CA TRP A 22 -15.17 -3.92 -10.47
C TRP A 22 -13.71 -3.82 -10.85
N PHE A 23 -13.20 -4.90 -11.43
CA PHE A 23 -11.86 -4.93 -12.01
C PHE A 23 -11.97 -4.73 -13.51
N THR A 24 -11.00 -4.02 -14.08
CA THR A 24 -10.79 -3.94 -15.52
C THR A 24 -9.44 -4.54 -15.86
N GLN A 25 -9.38 -5.19 -17.02
CA GLN A 25 -8.16 -5.76 -17.56
C GLN A 25 -7.51 -4.75 -18.49
N GLY A 26 -6.22 -4.48 -18.29
CA GLY A 26 -5.42 -3.67 -19.19
C GLY A 26 -4.67 -4.51 -20.23
N HIS A 27 -3.72 -3.89 -20.91
CA HIS A 27 -2.78 -4.61 -21.78
C HIS A 27 -1.86 -5.50 -20.95
N GLU A 28 -1.37 -6.60 -21.54
CA GLU A 28 -0.38 -7.50 -20.92
C GLU A 28 -0.79 -8.14 -19.58
N GLN A 29 -2.05 -8.58 -19.45
CA GLN A 29 -2.57 -9.27 -18.25
C GLN A 29 -2.65 -8.40 -16.98
N THR A 30 -2.35 -7.11 -17.09
CA THR A 30 -2.56 -6.14 -16.01
C THR A 30 -4.02 -6.11 -15.57
N PHE A 31 -4.25 -5.96 -14.27
CA PHE A 31 -5.57 -5.68 -13.74
C PHE A 31 -5.52 -4.48 -12.80
N ARG A 32 -6.61 -3.72 -12.78
CA ARG A 32 -6.82 -2.64 -11.84
C ARG A 32 -8.27 -2.58 -11.43
N VAL A 33 -8.55 -2.06 -10.25
CA VAL A 33 -9.92 -1.67 -9.92
C VAL A 33 -10.32 -0.54 -10.87
N GLN A 34 -11.56 -0.57 -11.34
CA GLN A 34 -12.16 0.43 -12.20
C GLN A 34 -13.14 1.30 -11.43
N ASP A 35 -13.92 0.66 -10.55
CA ASP A 35 -14.94 1.32 -9.74
C ASP A 35 -15.30 0.41 -8.55
N PHE A 36 -15.97 0.97 -7.56
CA PHE A 36 -16.47 0.24 -6.40
C PHE A 36 -17.68 0.93 -5.77
N GLU A 37 -18.53 0.13 -5.14
CA GLU A 37 -19.80 0.58 -4.59
C GLU A 37 -20.11 -0.22 -3.32
N LEU A 38 -20.64 0.46 -2.31
CA LEU A 38 -21.02 -0.16 -1.05
C LEU A 38 -22.52 0.03 -0.82
N HIS A 39 -23.26 -1.07 -0.82
CA HIS A 39 -24.65 -1.10 -0.39
C HIS A 39 -24.70 -1.44 1.09
N ALA A 40 -25.43 -0.66 1.88
CA ALA A 40 -25.58 -0.86 3.32
C ALA A 40 -27.03 -0.70 3.76
N TYR A 41 -27.50 -1.64 4.59
CA TYR A 41 -28.80 -1.63 5.24
C TYR A 41 -28.65 -1.16 6.69
N PHE A 42 -29.50 -0.22 7.09
CA PHE A 42 -29.60 0.29 8.45
C PHE A 42 -30.85 -0.29 9.12
N TYR A 43 -30.66 -0.92 10.27
CA TYR A 43 -31.73 -1.53 11.05
C TYR A 43 -32.22 -0.60 12.16
N SER A 44 -33.38 -0.89 12.74
CA SER A 44 -34.12 0.04 13.62
C SER A 44 -33.37 0.50 14.88
N THR A 45 -32.30 -0.18 15.30
CA THR A 45 -31.48 0.26 16.43
C THR A 45 -30.35 1.20 16.02
N MET A 46 -30.15 1.42 14.72
CA MET A 46 -29.23 2.43 14.19
C MET A 46 -29.97 3.76 14.07
N ASN A 47 -29.31 4.85 14.47
CA ASN A 47 -29.87 6.19 14.35
C ASN A 47 -29.73 6.70 12.91
N SER A 48 -30.51 6.13 11.99
CA SER A 48 -30.51 6.48 10.57
C SER A 48 -31.89 6.98 10.14
N THR A 49 -31.88 8.01 9.30
CA THR A 49 -33.11 8.54 8.65
C THR A 49 -33.60 7.62 7.53
N VAL A 50 -32.72 6.77 7.00
CA VAL A 50 -32.98 5.86 5.87
C VAL A 50 -32.73 4.41 6.24
N ASN A 51 -33.46 3.48 5.62
CA ASN A 51 -33.32 2.05 5.90
C ASN A 51 -32.18 1.39 5.11
N GLU A 52 -31.77 1.99 4.00
CA GLU A 52 -30.62 1.55 3.20
C GLU A 52 -29.99 2.76 2.51
N THR A 53 -28.73 2.62 2.12
CA THR A 53 -28.05 3.58 1.27
C THR A 53 -26.98 2.90 0.43
N THR A 54 -26.65 3.56 -0.68
CA THR A 54 -25.62 3.14 -1.61
C THR A 54 -24.55 4.20 -1.65
N TYR A 55 -23.35 3.85 -1.21
CA TYR A 55 -22.19 4.70 -1.28
C TYR A 55 -21.43 4.42 -2.58
N VAL A 56 -21.26 5.46 -3.39
CA VAL A 56 -20.47 5.44 -4.62
C VAL A 56 -19.04 5.90 -4.35
N SER A 57 -18.12 5.45 -5.20
CA SER A 57 -16.72 5.89 -5.17
C SER A 57 -16.61 7.41 -5.22
N SER A 58 -15.66 7.96 -4.45
CA SER A 58 -15.37 9.40 -4.48
C SER A 58 -14.48 9.73 -5.68
N ASP A 59 -14.66 10.90 -6.29
CA ASP A 59 -13.74 11.43 -7.31
C ASP A 59 -12.30 11.62 -6.78
N HIS A 60 -12.14 11.69 -5.45
CA HIS A 60 -10.85 11.81 -4.77
C HIS A 60 -10.30 10.48 -4.26
N ALA A 61 -10.95 9.35 -4.57
CA ALA A 61 -10.48 8.05 -4.13
C ALA A 61 -9.19 7.67 -4.88
N GLU A 62 -8.11 7.48 -4.14
CA GLU A 62 -6.89 6.90 -4.69
C GLU A 62 -7.09 5.40 -4.92
N LEU A 63 -7.11 5.02 -6.20
CA LEU A 63 -7.36 3.66 -6.62
C LEU A 63 -6.05 2.98 -7.02
N GLU A 64 -5.26 2.59 -6.02
CA GLU A 64 -3.97 1.92 -6.22
C GLU A 64 -4.07 0.39 -6.34
N ILE A 65 -5.27 -0.18 -6.24
CA ILE A 65 -5.44 -1.64 -6.25
C ILE A 65 -5.34 -2.15 -7.68
N GLY A 66 -4.21 -2.74 -8.01
CA GLY A 66 -3.93 -3.36 -9.29
C GLY A 66 -2.57 -4.05 -9.27
N ALA A 67 -2.33 -4.91 -10.24
CA ALA A 67 -1.02 -5.52 -10.42
C ALA A 67 -0.73 -5.74 -11.91
N GLU A 68 0.56 -5.80 -12.23
CA GLU A 68 1.02 -6.05 -13.58
C GLU A 68 1.19 -7.54 -13.89
N GLU A 69 1.10 -7.89 -15.17
CA GLU A 69 1.30 -9.25 -15.68
C GLU A 69 0.44 -10.32 -14.97
N LYS A 70 1.07 -11.30 -14.32
CA LYS A 70 0.41 -12.37 -13.53
C LYS A 70 0.57 -12.15 -12.03
N ASN A 71 1.00 -10.97 -11.61
CA ASN A 71 1.25 -10.68 -10.22
C ASN A 71 -0.08 -10.53 -9.47
N ALA A 72 -0.03 -10.79 -8.17
CA ALA A 72 -1.13 -10.51 -7.27
C ALA A 72 -0.82 -9.19 -6.57
N PHE A 73 -1.86 -8.46 -6.20
CA PHE A 73 -1.69 -7.27 -5.38
C PHE A 73 -1.72 -7.65 -3.90
N LYS A 74 -0.84 -7.04 -3.10
CA LYS A 74 -0.83 -7.15 -1.64
C LYS A 74 -0.66 -5.76 -1.02
N CYS A 75 -1.47 -5.49 0.00
CA CYS A 75 -1.30 -4.28 0.79
C CYS A 75 -1.68 -4.52 2.26
N SER A 76 -0.88 -4.02 3.19
CA SER A 76 -1.15 -4.17 4.62
C SER A 76 -2.30 -3.26 5.07
N ASP A 77 -2.40 -2.07 4.49
CA ASP A 77 -3.44 -1.08 4.79
C ASP A 77 -3.94 -0.40 3.51
N SER A 78 -5.22 -0.58 3.18
CA SER A 78 -5.85 0.08 2.03
C SER A 78 -7.17 0.71 2.43
N ALA A 79 -7.45 1.92 1.95
CA ALA A 79 -8.71 2.60 2.19
C ALA A 79 -9.45 2.83 0.88
N LEU A 80 -10.74 2.47 0.85
CA LEU A 80 -11.66 2.83 -0.24
C LEU A 80 -12.44 4.07 0.18
N GLY A 81 -12.20 5.18 -0.52
CA GLY A 81 -12.88 6.46 -0.31
C GLY A 81 -14.22 6.50 -1.05
N PHE A 82 -15.31 6.69 -0.31
CA PHE A 82 -16.63 6.99 -0.85
C PHE A 82 -16.95 8.46 -0.53
N VAL A 83 -17.99 9.01 -1.16
CA VAL A 83 -18.38 10.42 -0.95
C VAL A 83 -18.56 10.77 0.54
N ASP A 84 -19.28 9.92 1.29
CA ASP A 84 -19.60 10.15 2.72
C ASP A 84 -19.17 9.00 3.64
N ALA A 85 -18.30 8.10 3.15
CA ALA A 85 -17.86 6.93 3.89
C ALA A 85 -16.44 6.51 3.52
N THR A 86 -15.79 5.71 4.37
CA THR A 86 -14.47 5.16 4.09
C THR A 86 -14.36 3.73 4.58
N VAL A 87 -14.05 2.80 3.69
CA VAL A 87 -13.84 1.38 4.08
C VAL A 87 -12.35 1.12 4.20
N ASN A 88 -11.90 0.73 5.38
CA ASN A 88 -10.52 0.31 5.61
C ASN A 88 -10.39 -1.22 5.47
N LEU A 89 -9.52 -1.65 4.58
CA LEU A 89 -9.17 -3.03 4.30
C LEU A 89 -7.79 -3.30 4.91
N LYS A 90 -7.69 -4.33 5.75
CA LYS A 90 -6.43 -4.76 6.36
C LYS A 90 -5.95 -6.06 5.72
N ASN A 91 -4.66 -6.16 5.43
CA ASN A 91 -4.03 -7.34 4.82
C ASN A 91 -4.73 -7.79 3.52
N LEU A 92 -5.02 -6.83 2.64
CA LEU A 92 -5.65 -7.10 1.35
C LEU A 92 -4.70 -7.93 0.46
N LYS A 93 -5.22 -9.01 -0.11
CA LYS A 93 -4.57 -9.78 -1.18
C LYS A 93 -5.60 -10.04 -2.26
N VAL A 94 -5.29 -9.69 -3.49
CA VAL A 94 -6.22 -9.86 -4.61
C VAL A 94 -5.47 -10.18 -5.89
N ILE A 95 -6.09 -11.02 -6.71
CA ILE A 95 -5.67 -11.30 -8.08
C ILE A 95 -6.93 -11.36 -8.93
N ALA A 96 -6.91 -10.73 -10.10
CA ALA A 96 -8.04 -10.74 -11.03
C ALA A 96 -7.58 -11.23 -12.40
N PHE A 97 -8.51 -11.82 -13.16
CA PHE A 97 -8.29 -12.34 -14.52
C PHE A 97 -7.17 -13.39 -14.68
N ALA A 98 -6.60 -13.89 -13.58
CA ALA A 98 -5.61 -14.96 -13.61
C ALA A 98 -6.28 -16.32 -13.82
N ASN A 99 -5.72 -17.11 -14.73
CA ASN A 99 -6.14 -18.50 -14.94
C ASN A 99 -5.42 -19.40 -13.94
N LEU A 100 -6.03 -19.60 -12.77
CA LEU A 100 -5.49 -20.42 -11.69
C LEU A 100 -6.19 -21.78 -11.63
N ASN A 101 -5.43 -22.84 -11.36
CA ASN A 101 -5.97 -24.20 -11.20
C ASN A 101 -6.68 -24.43 -9.85
N SER A 102 -6.53 -23.50 -8.91
CA SER A 102 -7.04 -23.58 -7.53
C SER A 102 -7.62 -22.23 -7.09
N THR A 103 -8.43 -22.27 -6.03
CA THR A 103 -8.93 -21.06 -5.34
C THR A 103 -7.89 -20.40 -4.45
N ASP A 104 -6.75 -21.06 -4.20
CA ASP A 104 -5.64 -20.52 -3.43
C ASP A 104 -4.62 -19.80 -4.31
N PHE A 105 -3.94 -18.81 -3.72
CA PHE A 105 -2.78 -18.18 -4.35
C PHE A 105 -1.66 -19.22 -4.57
N PRO A 106 -1.05 -19.29 -5.76
CA PRO A 106 0.10 -20.14 -6.01
C PRO A 106 1.25 -19.89 -5.02
N LYS A 107 2.04 -20.92 -4.70
CA LYS A 107 3.19 -20.78 -3.80
C LYS A 107 4.26 -19.84 -4.35
N GLU A 108 4.40 -19.79 -5.67
CA GLU A 108 5.33 -18.91 -6.39
C GLU A 108 4.65 -17.61 -6.84
N GLN A 109 3.49 -17.27 -6.27
CA GLN A 109 2.79 -16.04 -6.60
C GLN A 109 3.64 -14.83 -6.20
N GLN A 110 3.98 -14.02 -7.20
CA GLN A 110 4.61 -12.74 -6.98
C GLN A 110 3.56 -11.73 -6.53
N PHE A 111 3.93 -10.90 -5.55
CA PHE A 111 3.06 -9.89 -4.97
C PHE A 111 3.62 -8.50 -5.21
N GLU A 112 2.86 -7.69 -5.94
CA GLU A 112 3.08 -6.26 -6.06
C GLU A 112 2.54 -5.57 -4.82
N GLN A 113 3.35 -4.69 -4.22
CA GLN A 113 3.04 -4.01 -2.98
C GLN A 113 2.51 -2.60 -3.26
N CYS A 114 1.54 -2.17 -2.46
CA CYS A 114 1.03 -0.80 -2.51
C CYS A 114 2.09 0.23 -2.10
N SER A 115 1.86 1.50 -2.50
CA SER A 115 2.83 2.57 -2.25
C SER A 115 3.05 2.82 -0.75
N LEU A 116 2.04 2.61 0.09
CA LEU A 116 2.15 2.72 1.55
C LEU A 116 3.14 1.71 2.16
N ASP A 117 3.09 0.45 1.73
CA ASP A 117 3.97 -0.61 2.22
C ASP A 117 5.41 -0.37 1.74
N VAL A 118 5.59 0.16 0.52
CA VAL A 118 6.91 0.53 0.00
C VAL A 118 7.49 1.73 0.76
N ARG A 119 6.68 2.76 1.04
CA ARG A 119 7.12 3.99 1.72
C ARG A 119 7.42 3.80 3.20
N THR A 120 6.72 2.88 3.87
CA THR A 120 7.01 2.52 5.26
C THR A 120 8.29 1.69 5.39
N SER A 121 8.79 1.14 4.28
CA SER A 121 10.10 0.50 4.29
C SER A 121 11.17 1.59 4.42
N ASP A 122 11.95 1.56 5.50
CA ASP A 122 13.07 2.48 5.81
C ASP A 122 14.23 2.47 4.78
N ILE A 123 14.01 1.91 3.59
CA ILE A 123 15.00 1.72 2.55
C ILE A 123 15.58 3.04 2.05
N VAL A 124 14.75 4.08 1.90
CA VAL A 124 15.19 5.41 1.44
C VAL A 124 16.17 6.05 2.43
N PRO A 125 15.83 6.22 3.74
CA PRO A 125 16.79 6.79 4.69
C PRO A 125 18.05 5.93 4.87
N ILE A 126 17.96 4.60 4.74
CA ILE A 126 19.13 3.71 4.80
C ILE A 126 20.10 3.99 3.64
N ILE A 127 19.60 4.08 2.40
CA ILE A 127 20.44 4.34 1.22
C ILE A 127 21.09 5.73 1.33
N VAL A 128 20.33 6.74 1.73
CA VAL A 128 20.86 8.09 1.93
C VAL A 128 21.96 8.09 3.01
N GLY A 129 21.76 7.36 4.11
CA GLY A 129 22.75 7.20 5.17
C GLY A 129 24.05 6.53 4.70
N ALA A 130 23.95 5.46 3.91
CA ALA A 130 25.10 4.75 3.37
C ALA A 130 25.93 5.62 2.40
N CYS A 131 25.26 6.38 1.52
CA CYS A 131 25.90 7.31 0.59
C CYS A 131 26.65 8.43 1.34
N LEU A 132 26.01 9.03 2.36
CA LEU A 132 26.63 10.09 3.17
C LEU A 132 27.84 9.56 3.96
N ALA A 133 27.73 8.39 4.59
CA ALA A 133 28.83 7.77 5.32
C ALA A 133 30.03 7.45 4.40
N GLY A 134 29.76 6.89 3.21
CA GLY A 134 30.80 6.60 2.22
C GLY A 134 31.56 7.86 1.77
N LEU A 135 30.84 8.97 1.52
CA LEU A 135 31.44 10.24 1.13
C LEU A 135 32.35 10.78 2.24
N VAL A 136 31.90 10.73 3.50
CA VAL A 136 32.70 11.17 4.65
C VAL A 136 34.00 10.37 4.76
N ILE A 137 33.95 9.05 4.62
CA ILE A 137 35.15 8.19 4.65
C ILE A 137 36.11 8.56 3.52
N ALA A 138 35.61 8.76 2.30
CA ALA A 138 36.43 9.16 1.16
C ALA A 138 37.15 10.50 1.40
N VAL A 139 36.44 11.50 1.93
CA VAL A 139 37.01 12.80 2.30
C VAL A 139 38.07 12.67 3.39
N LEU A 140 37.84 11.83 4.40
CA LEU A 140 38.82 11.58 5.46
C LEU A 140 40.10 10.93 4.91
N ILE A 141 39.99 9.94 4.03
CA ILE A 141 41.15 9.31 3.38
C ILE A 141 41.92 10.36 2.56
N ALA A 142 41.22 11.13 1.74
CA ALA A 142 41.82 12.20 0.94
C ALA A 142 42.54 13.24 1.83
N TYR A 143 41.91 13.63 2.93
CA TYR A 143 42.49 14.55 3.91
C TYR A 143 43.75 13.98 4.56
N LEU A 144 43.75 12.72 4.97
CA LEU A 144 44.91 12.08 5.58
C LEU A 144 46.09 12.02 4.61
N ILE A 145 45.85 11.67 3.34
CA ILE A 145 46.89 11.65 2.30
C ILE A 145 47.41 13.08 2.04
N GLY A 146 46.52 14.06 1.88
CA GLY A 146 46.88 15.45 1.68
C GLY A 146 47.71 16.01 2.85
N ARG A 147 47.29 15.72 4.09
CA ARG A 147 48.01 16.12 5.31
C ARG A 147 49.37 15.45 5.42
N ALA A 148 49.47 14.18 5.06
CA ALA A 148 50.74 13.44 5.05
C ALA A 148 51.73 14.04 4.03
N ARG A 149 51.25 14.49 2.86
CA ARG A 149 52.07 15.15 1.84
C ARG A 149 52.55 16.53 2.28
N ALA A 150 51.67 17.34 2.86
CA ALA A 150 52.01 18.70 3.32
C ALA A 150 53.10 18.70 4.40
N LYS A 151 53.09 17.73 5.32
CA LYS A 151 54.16 17.60 6.34
C LYS A 151 55.54 17.30 5.76
N ARG A 152 55.65 16.73 4.56
CA ARG A 152 56.95 16.46 3.92
C ARG A 152 57.55 17.66 3.18
N GLN A 153 56.79 18.74 2.98
CA GLN A 153 57.24 19.91 2.23
C GLN A 153 57.69 21.10 3.11
N GLY A 154 57.56 21.00 4.44
CA GLY A 154 57.84 22.11 5.39
C GLY A 154 59.23 22.17 6.01
N TYR A 155 60.20 21.35 5.58
CA TYR A 155 61.56 21.30 6.18
C TYR A 155 62.69 21.63 5.19
N ALA A 156 62.38 22.36 4.12
CA ALA A 156 63.37 22.85 3.17
C ALA A 156 63.09 24.32 2.83
N SER A 157 63.36 25.21 3.77
CA SER A 157 63.67 26.61 3.48
C SER A 157 64.85 27.03 4.34
N VAL A 158 65.91 27.43 3.66
CA VAL A 158 67.16 28.05 4.15
C VAL A 158 66.86 29.30 4.97
#